data_AF-A0ABC8M4I2-F1
#
_entry.id   AF-A0ABC8M4I2-F1
#
_cell.length_a   1.000
_cell.length_b   1.000
_cell.length_c   1.000
_cell.angle_alpha   90.00
_cell.angle_beta   90.00
_cell.angle_gamma   90.00
#
_symmetry.space_group_name_H-M   'P 1'
#
loop_
_entity.id
_entity.type
_entity.pdbx_description
1 polymer ?
#
loop_
_entity_poly.entity_id
_entity_poly.type
_entity_poly.pdbx_seq_one_letter_code
_entity_poly.pdbx_strand_id
1 'polypeptide(L)'
;MSPITSSTAEISTRVIMGRMRTKKVKKSSPQVIENYYSRMNLAFHTNKKILEEVAIIPSKRLRNKISGFSTHLMKRIQKGPMVESPSSSRRKSMRRMDGGDELINPFFKKISS
;
A
#
# COMPACT_ATOMS: atom_id res chain seq x y z
N MET A 1 17.00 51.21 6.74
CA MET A 1 16.43 50.87 5.42
C MET A 1 16.36 49.35 5.28
N SER A 2 15.14 48.85 5.04
CA SER A 2 14.70 47.58 4.42
C SER A 2 15.34 46.23 4.79
N PRO A 3 14.55 45.27 5.34
CA PRO A 3 14.82 43.84 5.25
C PRO A 3 14.10 43.24 4.02
N ILE A 4 14.81 42.66 3.06
CA ILE A 4 14.19 41.94 1.93
C ILE A 4 15.12 40.80 1.48
N THR A 5 14.75 39.55 1.74
CA THR A 5 14.56 38.50 0.72
C THR A 5 14.07 37.21 1.38
N SER A 6 12.94 36.74 0.86
CA SER A 6 12.21 35.53 1.18
C SER A 6 13.01 34.27 0.81
N SER A 7 13.40 33.47 1.79
CA SER A 7 13.82 32.08 1.53
C SER A 7 12.62 31.15 1.79
N THR A 8 11.82 30.91 0.77
CA THR A 8 10.71 29.95 0.76
C THR A 8 11.23 28.51 0.61
N ALA A 9 12.13 28.07 1.49
CA ALA A 9 12.69 26.73 1.44
C ALA A 9 12.84 26.07 2.81
N GLU A 10 11.91 26.30 3.73
CA GLU A 10 11.77 25.47 4.92
C GLU A 10 10.63 24.47 4.73
N ILE A 11 10.86 23.45 3.87
CA ILE A 11 10.05 22.24 3.91
C ILE A 11 10.45 21.51 5.19
N SER A 12 9.73 21.86 6.26
CA SER A 12 9.76 21.31 7.61
C SER A 12 10.01 19.80 7.62
N THR A 13 11.28 19.41 7.76
CA THR A 13 11.72 18.06 8.08
C THR A 13 11.42 17.79 9.55
N ARG A 14 10.14 17.62 9.91
CA ARG A 14 9.78 17.11 11.23
C ARG A 14 10.06 15.61 11.30
N VAL A 15 11.01 15.27 12.16
CA VAL A 15 11.40 13.90 12.55
C VAL A 15 10.17 13.09 12.98
N ILE A 16 10.22 11.82 12.61
CA ILE A 16 9.10 10.89 12.45
C ILE A 16 9.01 10.00 13.70
N MET A 17 7.98 10.18 14.53
CA MET A 17 7.47 9.12 15.40
C MET A 17 5.93 9.08 15.29
N GLY A 18 5.38 7.89 15.03
CA GLY A 18 3.93 7.64 15.00
C GLY A 18 3.24 7.52 13.64
N ARG A 19 3.96 7.53 12.50
CA ARG A 19 3.33 7.38 11.16
C ARG A 19 3.03 5.92 10.78
N MET A 20 2.44 5.17 11.72
CA MET A 20 2.01 3.79 11.51
C MET A 20 0.75 3.74 10.65
N ARG A 21 0.80 2.93 9.59
CA ARG A 21 -0.34 2.67 8.72
C ARG A 21 -1.23 1.61 9.38
N THR A 22 -2.54 1.84 9.40
CA THR A 22 -3.51 0.94 10.03
C THR A 22 -3.65 -0.39 9.27
N LYS A 23 -4.17 -1.41 9.94
CA LYS A 23 -4.39 -2.75 9.38
C LYS A 23 -5.21 -2.74 8.08
N LYS A 24 -6.23 -1.85 7.98
CA LYS A 24 -7.08 -1.72 6.79
C LYS A 24 -6.27 -1.32 5.56
N VAL A 25 -5.39 -0.34 5.70
CA VAL A 25 -4.50 0.12 4.61
C VAL A 25 -3.52 -0.99 4.20
N LYS A 26 -2.95 -1.69 5.18
CA LYS A 26 -1.99 -2.78 4.92
C LYS A 26 -2.65 -4.01 4.29
N LYS A 27 -3.94 -4.29 4.60
CA LYS A 27 -4.71 -5.39 3.98
C LYS A 27 -5.19 -5.02 2.58
N SER A 28 -5.72 -3.81 2.38
CA SER A 28 -6.34 -3.43 1.10
C SER A 28 -5.34 -3.18 -0.02
N SER A 29 -4.14 -2.68 0.30
CA SER A 29 -3.20 -2.27 -0.77
C SER A 29 -2.64 -3.45 -1.56
N PRO A 30 -2.21 -4.58 -0.95
CA PRO A 30 -1.82 -5.77 -1.70
C PRO A 30 -2.96 -6.30 -2.59
N GLN A 31 -4.20 -6.30 -2.11
CA GLN A 31 -5.35 -6.76 -2.90
C GLN A 31 -5.57 -5.92 -4.17
N VAL A 32 -5.38 -4.60 -4.09
CA VAL A 32 -5.45 -3.72 -5.27
C VAL A 32 -4.28 -4.01 -6.23
N ILE A 33 -3.10 -4.36 -5.70
CA ILE A 33 -1.92 -4.70 -6.49
C ILE A 33 -2.08 -6.01 -7.24
N GLU A 34 -2.63 -7.02 -6.56
CA GLU A 34 -2.91 -8.33 -7.15
C GLU A 34 -3.86 -8.21 -8.35
N ASN A 35 -4.92 -7.39 -8.23
CA ASN A 35 -5.94 -7.28 -9.26
C ASN A 35 -5.57 -6.32 -10.42
N TYR A 36 -4.76 -5.29 -10.15
CA TYR A 36 -4.52 -4.18 -11.10
C TYR A 36 -3.03 -3.93 -11.39
N TYR A 37 -2.19 -4.98 -11.29
CA TYR A 37 -0.75 -4.87 -11.47
C TYR A 37 -0.36 -4.11 -12.74
N SER A 38 -0.95 -4.45 -13.90
CA SER A 38 -0.63 -3.85 -15.19
C SER A 38 -0.98 -2.37 -15.31
N ARG A 39 -1.94 -1.87 -14.50
CA ARG A 39 -2.38 -0.46 -14.53
C ARG A 39 -1.63 0.40 -13.51
N MET A 40 -1.01 -0.21 -12.50
CA MET A 40 -0.35 0.54 -11.44
C MET A 40 1.08 0.91 -11.77
N ASN A 41 1.49 2.10 -11.31
CA ASN A 41 2.82 2.64 -11.57
C ASN A 41 3.51 3.07 -10.25
N LEU A 42 4.74 3.56 -10.33
CA LEU A 42 5.49 4.10 -9.18
C LEU A 42 5.02 5.51 -8.79
N ALA A 43 4.30 6.19 -9.68
CA ALA A 43 3.81 7.56 -9.51
C ALA A 43 2.56 7.62 -8.61
N PHE A 44 2.58 8.51 -7.61
CA PHE A 44 1.49 8.65 -6.65
C PHE A 44 0.19 9.18 -7.27
N HIS A 45 0.27 10.21 -8.12
CA HIS A 45 -0.92 10.86 -8.65
C HIS A 45 -1.72 9.96 -9.61
N THR A 46 -1.02 9.17 -10.42
CA THR A 46 -1.65 8.18 -11.32
C THR A 46 -2.37 7.11 -10.53
N ASN A 47 -1.70 6.52 -9.53
CA ASN A 47 -2.31 5.50 -8.67
C ASN A 47 -3.49 6.05 -7.85
N LYS A 48 -3.45 7.33 -7.46
CA LYS A 48 -4.56 7.99 -6.77
C LYS A 48 -5.81 8.03 -7.65
N LYS A 49 -5.69 8.35 -8.94
CA LYS A 49 -6.81 8.37 -9.90
C LYS A 49 -7.37 6.97 -10.15
N ILE A 50 -6.49 5.99 -10.35
CA ILE A 50 -6.90 4.60 -10.53
C ILE A 50 -7.68 4.09 -9.30
N LEU A 51 -7.25 4.44 -8.09
CA LEU A 51 -7.97 4.10 -6.86
C LEU A 51 -9.33 4.80 -6.71
N GLU A 52 -9.56 5.94 -7.38
CA GLU A 52 -10.87 6.60 -7.42
C GLU A 52 -11.82 5.85 -8.35
N GLU A 53 -11.32 5.30 -9.45
CA GLU A 53 -12.10 4.50 -10.41
C GLU A 53 -12.41 3.09 -9.90
N VAL A 54 -11.41 2.45 -9.28
CA VAL A 54 -11.45 1.02 -8.93
C VAL A 54 -12.22 0.75 -7.63
N ALA A 55 -12.17 1.67 -6.67
CA ALA A 55 -12.68 1.41 -5.32
C ALA A 55 -13.48 2.59 -4.78
N ILE A 56 -14.65 2.28 -4.20
CA ILE A 56 -15.46 3.25 -3.48
C ILE A 56 -14.80 3.53 -2.13
N ILE A 57 -13.89 4.52 -2.10
CA ILE A 57 -13.20 4.95 -0.89
C ILE A 57 -13.84 6.26 -0.40
N PRO A 58 -14.52 6.26 0.76
CA PRO A 58 -15.33 7.40 1.19
C PRO A 58 -14.50 8.60 1.65
N SER A 59 -13.26 8.40 2.11
CA SER A 59 -12.44 9.49 2.64
C SER A 59 -11.15 9.70 1.86
N LYS A 60 -10.89 10.97 1.53
CA LYS A 60 -9.66 11.46 0.88
C LYS A 60 -8.40 11.02 1.62
N ARG A 61 -8.43 11.05 2.96
CA ARG A 61 -7.27 10.66 3.79
C ARG A 61 -6.96 9.16 3.70
N LEU A 62 -7.97 8.29 3.67
CA LEU A 62 -7.76 6.85 3.50
C LEU A 62 -7.24 6.54 2.10
N ARG A 63 -7.83 7.15 1.07
CA ARG A 63 -7.37 7.02 -0.31
C ARG A 63 -5.89 7.39 -0.46
N ASN A 64 -5.48 8.52 0.11
CA ASN A 64 -4.08 8.96 0.06
C ASN A 64 -3.15 7.98 0.80
N LYS A 65 -3.58 7.40 1.92
CA LYS A 65 -2.80 6.38 2.65
C LYS A 65 -2.65 5.08 1.85
N ILE A 66 -3.72 4.64 1.16
CA ILE A 66 -3.72 3.43 0.32
C ILE A 66 -2.84 3.65 -0.91
N SER A 67 -3.02 4.77 -1.63
CA SER A 67 -2.19 5.12 -2.78
C SER A 67 -0.72 5.19 -2.41
N GLY A 68 -0.39 5.81 -1.27
CA GLY A 68 1.00 5.94 -0.80
C GLY A 68 1.61 4.64 -0.27
N PHE A 69 0.81 3.69 0.24
CA PHE A 69 1.32 2.37 0.62
C PHE A 69 1.46 1.47 -0.61
N SER A 70 0.56 1.59 -1.60
CA SER A 70 0.61 0.83 -2.85
C SER A 70 1.85 1.18 -3.67
N THR A 71 2.21 2.48 -3.78
CA THR A 71 3.47 2.88 -4.44
C THR A 71 4.71 2.35 -3.71
N HIS A 72 4.65 2.27 -2.38
CA HIS A 72 5.75 1.71 -1.60
C HIS A 72 5.90 0.22 -1.84
N LEU A 73 4.80 -0.54 -1.96
CA LEU A 73 4.83 -1.96 -2.29
C LEU A 73 5.38 -2.19 -3.71
N MET A 74 4.95 -1.41 -4.70
CA MET A 74 5.48 -1.49 -6.07
C MET A 74 7.00 -1.29 -6.13
N LYS A 75 7.53 -0.30 -5.40
CA LYS A 75 8.98 -0.09 -5.26
C LYS A 75 9.71 -1.25 -4.60
N ARG A 76 9.04 -2.01 -3.73
CA ARG A 76 9.63 -3.18 -3.08
C ARG A 76 9.63 -4.41 -3.98
N ILE A 77 8.56 -4.64 -4.73
CA ILE A 77 8.46 -5.76 -5.69
C ILE A 77 9.61 -5.70 -6.70
N GLN A 78 9.96 -4.49 -7.18
CA GLN A 78 11.09 -4.28 -8.09
C GLN A 78 12.46 -4.60 -7.49
N LYS A 79 12.61 -4.55 -6.16
CA LYS A 79 13.89 -4.72 -5.45
C LYS A 79 14.14 -6.14 -4.95
N GLY A 80 13.21 -7.07 -5.15
CA GLY A 80 13.34 -8.47 -4.74
C GLY A 80 12.30 -8.93 -3.70
N PRO A 81 12.41 -10.19 -3.24
CA PRO A 81 11.35 -10.87 -2.51
C PRO A 81 11.00 -10.14 -1.20
N MET A 82 9.73 -9.77 -1.09
CA MET A 82 9.17 -9.07 0.04
C MET A 82 9.07 -10.02 1.23
N VAL A 83 9.95 -9.86 2.22
CA VAL A 83 9.86 -10.59 3.50
C VAL A 83 8.55 -10.23 4.19
N GLU A 84 7.62 -11.18 4.21
CA GLU A 84 6.40 -11.12 5.02
C GLU A 84 6.79 -11.26 6.50
N SER A 85 6.22 -10.43 7.37
CA SER A 85 6.55 -10.47 8.79
C SER A 85 6.01 -11.76 9.44
N PRO A 86 6.79 -12.49 10.28
CA PRO A 86 6.38 -13.78 10.87
C PRO A 86 5.05 -13.77 11.63
N SER A 87 4.67 -12.62 12.19
CA SER A 87 3.40 -12.44 12.92
C SER A 87 2.15 -12.44 12.01
N SER A 88 2.31 -12.21 10.71
CA SER A 88 1.24 -12.27 9.71
C SER A 88 0.87 -13.72 9.39
N SER A 89 1.87 -14.60 9.24
CA SER A 89 1.67 -16.04 8.96
C SER A 89 0.87 -16.72 10.06
N ARG A 90 1.18 -16.42 11.33
CA ARG A 90 0.48 -16.98 12.51
C ARG A 90 -0.98 -16.54 12.62
N ARG A 91 -1.31 -15.32 12.17
CA ARG A 91 -2.70 -14.82 12.11
C ARG A 91 -3.47 -15.37 10.91
N LYS A 92 -2.78 -15.65 9.80
CA LYS A 92 -3.39 -16.23 8.59
C LYS A 92 -3.87 -17.66 8.87
N SER A 93 -3.17 -18.44 9.72
CA SER A 93 -3.65 -19.77 10.16
C SER A 93 -4.87 -19.70 11.07
N MET A 94 -4.92 -18.76 12.04
CA MET A 94 -6.08 -18.61 12.94
C MET A 94 -7.38 -18.28 12.19
N ARG A 95 -7.32 -17.45 11.13
CA ARG A 95 -8.50 -17.09 10.34
C ARG A 95 -8.99 -18.19 9.39
N ARG A 96 -8.24 -19.28 9.21
CA ARG A 96 -8.72 -20.43 8.44
C ARG A 96 -9.74 -21.28 9.22
N MET A 97 -9.86 -21.06 10.53
CA MET A 97 -10.77 -21.83 11.39
C MET A 97 -12.20 -21.27 11.41
N ASP A 98 -12.40 -19.98 11.13
CA ASP A 98 -13.73 -19.39 10.99
C ASP A 98 -14.15 -19.44 9.51
N GLY A 99 -15.00 -20.39 9.16
CA GLY A 99 -15.40 -20.75 7.79
C GLY A 99 -16.13 -19.64 7.02
N GLY A 100 -15.40 -18.68 6.47
CA GLY A 100 -15.88 -17.74 5.47
C GLY A 100 -14.71 -17.19 4.68
N ASP A 101 -14.55 -17.67 3.45
CA ASP A 101 -13.88 -17.04 2.29
C ASP A 101 -13.38 -18.15 1.33
N GLU A 102 -14.29 -18.95 0.76
CA GLU A 102 -14.03 -19.82 -0.40
C GLU A 102 -14.00 -19.00 -1.69
N LEU A 103 -13.11 -18.02 -1.80
CA LEU A 103 -12.69 -17.46 -3.10
C LEU A 103 -11.32 -16.85 -2.86
N ILE A 104 -10.26 -17.66 -2.96
CA ILE A 104 -8.89 -17.30 -3.39
C ILE A 104 -8.05 -18.59 -3.25
N ASN A 105 -7.87 -19.29 -4.38
CA ASN A 105 -6.83 -20.28 -4.67
C ASN A 105 -6.91 -20.53 -6.20
N PRO A 106 -5.83 -20.84 -6.97
CA PRO A 106 -4.64 -21.61 -6.58
C PRO A 106 -3.35 -21.33 -7.43
N PHE A 107 -2.71 -20.15 -7.40
CA PHE A 107 -1.53 -19.91 -8.28
C PHE A 107 -0.20 -20.49 -7.76
N PHE A 108 -0.14 -21.00 -6.54
CA PHE A 108 1.10 -21.51 -5.93
C PHE A 108 1.32 -23.03 -6.04
N LYS A 109 0.54 -23.79 -6.85
CA LYS A 109 0.68 -25.26 -6.93
C LYS A 109 1.26 -25.82 -8.26
N LYS A 110 1.71 -24.99 -9.19
CA LYS A 110 2.45 -25.38 -10.41
C LYS A 110 3.05 -24.07 -10.96
N ILE A 111 4.34 -23.80 -10.92
CA ILE A 111 5.36 -24.35 -11.83
C ILE A 111 6.72 -24.32 -11.09
N SER A 112 7.04 -25.40 -10.39
CA SER A 112 8.37 -26.02 -10.43
C SER A 112 8.12 -27.35 -11.14
N SER A 113 8.28 -27.34 -12.47
CA SER A 113 8.57 -28.54 -13.24
C SER A 113 10.07 -28.67 -13.35
#